data_AF-A0A1S2Y828-F1
#
_entry.id   AF-A0A1S2Y828-F1
#
_cell.length_a   1.000
_cell.length_b   1.000
_cell.length_c   1.000
_cell.angle_alpha   90.00
_cell.angle_beta   90.00
_cell.angle_gamma   90.00
#
_symmetry.space_group_name_H-M   'P 1'
#
loop_
_entity.id
_entity.type
_entity.pdbx_description
1 polymer ?
#
loop_
_entity_poly.entity_id
_entity_poly.type
_entity_poly.pdbx_seq_one_letter_code
_entity_poly.pdbx_strand_id
1 'polypeptide(L)'
;MTKCLSLFRRKTGGGSEERNEDSLSDKPNVNGEYFKAFRTKSYIDICNKVHKHEIDNTSSISSISSSCSTSSSTSLPNYFLNLTEHLLEPRKEIVTKIIKCLKVHRLLVDYFESSLEACLCCDTILQSIRQTRFVYGRVTNAVNKLSERVVLEYDTDTNMDTNNNINAIYKELASFVLQNNNNPFCLSNNVIKFHNIQEKHMVLLNRLNSKRLKLRRRIRIKRLCKKVGGIGLIVSQTTLLVALLFFAFHSIIGLAAAPYVVGGFLGLMKKKKRFVKYSTCSEKLYEQIDVAAKGVYIVINDMDTMSRMVKRLEDEVEHWREVADICVKNYGNGNGKGRCEILRMVVREFHDCQTQFLDQLEELEEHIYLCFLTINRSRRLLMQEITHK
;
A
#
# COMPACT_ATOMS: atom_id res chain seq x y z
N MET A 1 -3.27 -25.11 -2.84
CA MET A 1 -3.15 -25.10 -4.32
C MET A 1 -4.50 -25.07 -5.07
N THR A 2 -5.68 -25.13 -4.43
CA THR A 2 -6.96 -25.23 -5.16
C THR A 2 -7.86 -23.99 -5.11
N LYS A 3 -7.57 -22.98 -4.27
CA LYS A 3 -8.47 -21.81 -4.10
C LYS A 3 -8.10 -20.55 -4.88
N CYS A 4 -6.81 -20.23 -5.03
CA CYS A 4 -6.38 -19.06 -5.81
C CYS A 4 -6.65 -19.22 -7.33
N LEU A 5 -6.81 -20.46 -7.82
CA LEU A 5 -7.20 -20.76 -9.22
C LEU A 5 -8.70 -21.01 -9.40
N SER A 6 -9.47 -21.30 -8.33
CA SER A 6 -10.91 -21.57 -8.46
C SER A 6 -11.77 -20.32 -8.70
N LEU A 7 -11.22 -19.12 -8.48
CA LEU A 7 -11.88 -17.84 -8.77
C LEU A 7 -11.95 -17.50 -10.27
N PHE A 8 -11.31 -18.28 -11.15
CA PHE A 8 -11.40 -18.08 -12.59
C PHE A 8 -12.67 -18.65 -13.26
N ARG A 9 -13.59 -19.30 -12.51
CA ARG A 9 -14.76 -19.98 -13.15
C ARG A 9 -16.16 -19.64 -12.64
N ARG A 10 -16.38 -18.74 -11.68
CA ARG A 10 -17.76 -18.37 -11.28
C ARG A 10 -17.94 -16.89 -10.98
N LYS A 11 -18.25 -16.12 -12.03
CA LYS A 11 -19.28 -15.05 -12.01
C LYS A 11 -19.66 -14.69 -13.45
N THR A 12 -20.28 -15.64 -14.14
CA THR A 12 -21.10 -15.37 -15.34
C THR A 12 -22.55 -15.66 -14.96
N GLY A 13 -23.36 -14.61 -14.87
CA GLY A 13 -24.79 -14.66 -14.59
C GLY A 13 -25.26 -13.23 -14.25
N GLY A 14 -26.17 -12.60 -14.97
CA GLY A 14 -27.06 -13.07 -16.04
C GLY A 14 -27.26 -12.02 -17.12
N GLY A 15 -27.77 -12.49 -18.25
CA GLY A 15 -28.07 -11.68 -19.42
C GLY A 15 -29.20 -10.68 -19.17
N SER A 16 -29.07 -9.54 -19.84
CA SER A 16 -30.17 -8.65 -20.18
C SER A 16 -29.96 -8.27 -21.62
N GLU A 17 -30.99 -8.46 -22.43
CA GLU A 17 -31.02 -8.43 -23.88
C GLU A 17 -30.37 -7.18 -24.49
N GLU A 18 -29.72 -7.39 -25.64
CA GLU A 18 -29.31 -6.34 -26.56
C GLU A 18 -30.51 -5.46 -26.94
N ARG A 19 -30.41 -4.18 -26.60
CA ARG A 19 -30.98 -3.12 -27.43
C ARG A 19 -29.90 -2.09 -27.71
N ASN A 20 -29.53 -2.01 -28.98
CA ASN A 20 -28.77 -0.92 -29.56
C ASN A 20 -29.45 0.41 -29.23
N GLU A 21 -28.76 1.27 -28.48
CA GLU A 21 -28.98 2.71 -28.52
C GLU A 21 -27.63 3.43 -28.35
N ASP A 22 -27.46 4.39 -29.24
CA ASP A 22 -26.26 5.16 -29.53
C ASP A 22 -25.69 5.98 -28.37
N SER A 23 -24.37 6.15 -28.42
CA SER A 23 -23.57 7.26 -27.89
C SER A 23 -24.05 7.92 -26.58
N LEU A 24 -23.59 7.45 -25.42
CA LEU A 24 -23.62 8.22 -24.18
C LEU A 24 -22.52 7.76 -23.22
N SER A 25 -21.41 8.51 -23.22
CA SER A 25 -20.33 8.53 -22.20
C SER A 25 -19.92 7.17 -21.60
N ASP A 26 -18.79 6.64 -22.06
CA ASP A 26 -17.98 5.67 -21.29
C ASP A 26 -17.55 6.32 -19.97
N LYS A 27 -18.42 6.28 -18.95
CA LYS A 27 -18.00 6.57 -17.59
C LYS A 27 -17.06 5.43 -17.16
N PRO A 28 -15.83 5.73 -16.75
CA PRO A 28 -14.94 4.69 -16.24
C PRO A 28 -15.60 4.04 -15.03
N ASN A 29 -16.01 2.78 -15.19
CA ASN A 29 -16.53 1.98 -14.09
C ASN A 29 -15.37 1.67 -13.14
N VAL A 30 -15.27 2.43 -12.05
CA VAL A 30 -14.20 2.30 -11.03
C VAL A 30 -14.09 0.87 -10.51
N ASN A 31 -15.22 0.19 -10.28
CA ASN A 31 -15.22 -1.20 -9.85
C ASN A 31 -14.64 -2.12 -10.93
N GLY A 32 -14.96 -1.87 -12.20
CA GLY A 32 -14.40 -2.59 -13.34
C GLY A 32 -12.88 -2.42 -13.46
N GLU A 33 -12.36 -1.22 -13.24
CA GLU A 33 -10.91 -0.97 -13.22
C GLU A 33 -10.21 -1.65 -12.04
N TYR A 34 -10.82 -1.61 -10.85
CA TYR A 34 -10.33 -2.31 -9.66
C TYR A 34 -10.20 -3.81 -9.92
N PHE A 35 -11.25 -4.47 -10.41
CA PHE A 35 -11.20 -5.90 -10.70
C PHE A 35 -10.23 -6.27 -11.82
N LYS A 36 -10.00 -5.37 -12.79
CA LYS A 36 -8.97 -5.57 -13.82
C LYS A 36 -7.56 -5.55 -13.24
N ALA A 37 -7.31 -4.83 -12.15
CA ALA A 37 -5.98 -4.74 -11.53
C ALA A 37 -5.46 -6.12 -11.08
N PHE A 38 -6.33 -6.96 -10.52
CA PHE A 38 -6.00 -8.34 -10.10
C PHE A 38 -5.70 -9.30 -11.26
N ARG A 39 -6.05 -8.91 -12.50
CA ARG A 39 -5.78 -9.71 -13.71
C ARG A 39 -4.53 -9.27 -14.45
N THR A 40 -3.84 -8.25 -13.95
CA THR A 40 -2.62 -7.76 -14.59
C THR A 40 -1.48 -8.77 -14.41
N LYS A 41 -0.59 -8.84 -15.41
CA LYS A 41 0.62 -9.66 -15.33
C LYS A 41 1.47 -9.32 -14.08
N SER A 42 1.59 -8.03 -13.76
CA SER A 42 2.31 -7.59 -12.55
C SER A 42 1.71 -8.13 -11.25
N TYR A 43 0.38 -8.25 -11.19
CA TYR A 43 -0.28 -8.84 -10.03
C TYR A 43 -0.04 -10.35 -9.94
N ILE A 44 -0.19 -11.06 -11.05
CA ILE A 44 0.10 -12.50 -11.09
C ILE A 44 1.57 -12.76 -10.70
N ASP A 45 2.50 -11.94 -11.20
CA ASP A 45 3.92 -12.05 -10.88
C ASP A 45 4.21 -11.83 -9.38
N ILE A 46 3.56 -10.86 -8.73
CA ILE A 46 3.76 -10.63 -7.29
C ILE A 46 3.20 -11.80 -6.47
N CYS A 47 2.01 -12.31 -6.80
CA CYS A 47 1.44 -13.47 -6.14
C CYS A 47 2.34 -14.71 -6.29
N ASN A 48 2.91 -14.93 -7.47
CA ASN A 48 3.86 -16.01 -7.71
C ASN A 48 5.14 -15.88 -6.86
N LYS A 49 5.67 -14.66 -6.70
CA LYS A 49 6.84 -14.40 -5.83
C LYS A 49 6.53 -14.70 -4.37
N VAL A 50 5.37 -14.28 -3.89
CA VAL A 50 4.91 -14.56 -2.52
C VAL A 50 4.78 -16.06 -2.30
N HIS A 51 4.11 -16.76 -3.21
CA HIS A 51 3.90 -18.19 -3.10
C HIS A 51 5.22 -18.97 -3.07
N LYS A 52 6.18 -18.59 -3.91
CA LYS A 52 7.51 -19.19 -3.90
C LYS A 52 8.20 -19.00 -2.54
N HIS A 53 8.17 -17.78 -1.99
CA HIS A 53 8.76 -17.48 -0.69
C HIS A 53 8.08 -18.26 0.45
N GLU A 54 6.77 -18.49 0.38
CA GLU A 54 6.05 -19.35 1.34
C GLU A 54 6.52 -20.81 1.28
N ILE A 55 6.71 -21.36 0.09
CA ILE A 55 7.19 -22.74 -0.11
C ILE A 55 8.62 -22.89 0.41
N ASP A 56 9.50 -21.97 0.07
CA ASP A 56 10.91 -22.00 0.45
C ASP A 56 11.08 -21.92 1.99
N ASN A 57 10.28 -21.07 2.65
CA ASN A 57 10.28 -20.97 4.11
C ASN A 57 9.67 -22.20 4.80
N THR A 58 8.65 -22.82 4.21
CA THR A 58 8.05 -24.04 4.77
C THR A 58 9.02 -25.22 4.66
N SER A 59 9.77 -25.31 3.56
CA SER A 59 10.75 -26.36 3.29
C SER A 59 12.03 -26.22 4.12
N SER A 60 12.41 -25.00 4.48
CA SER A 60 13.58 -24.73 5.33
C SER A 60 13.34 -25.03 6.81
N ILE A 61 12.08 -25.16 7.23
CA ILE A 61 11.70 -25.45 8.62
C ILE A 61 11.47 -26.96 8.82
N SER A 62 10.95 -27.68 7.82
CA SER A 62 10.80 -29.14 7.89
C SER A 62 12.12 -29.89 8.08
N SER A 63 13.25 -29.30 7.65
CA SER A 63 14.60 -29.81 7.88
C SER A 63 15.15 -29.53 9.29
N ILE A 64 14.58 -28.59 10.04
CA ILE A 64 14.97 -28.26 11.42
C ILE A 64 14.12 -29.04 12.43
N SER A 65 12.83 -29.23 12.13
CA SER A 65 11.87 -29.95 12.98
C SER A 65 12.11 -31.46 13.08
N SER A 66 13.01 -32.04 12.28
CA SER A 66 13.39 -33.46 12.37
C SER A 66 14.34 -33.78 13.53
N SER A 67 14.76 -32.78 14.32
CA SER A 67 15.73 -32.95 15.42
C SER A 67 15.16 -32.80 16.84
N CYS A 68 13.87 -32.52 17.01
CA CYS A 68 13.27 -32.29 18.33
C CYS A 68 11.90 -32.95 18.50
N SER A 69 11.92 -34.27 18.73
CA SER A 69 10.77 -35.02 19.23
C SER A 69 10.67 -34.89 20.75
N THR A 70 9.77 -34.04 21.26
CA THR A 70 8.92 -34.27 22.44
C THR A 70 8.25 -32.97 22.90
N SER A 71 6.98 -33.11 23.32
CA SER A 71 6.13 -32.13 24.04
C SER A 71 5.11 -31.37 23.18
N SER A 72 3.85 -31.80 23.36
CA SER A 72 2.63 -31.22 22.84
C SER A 72 2.43 -29.79 23.36
N SER A 73 2.78 -28.81 22.55
CA SER A 73 2.33 -27.43 22.69
C SER A 73 1.97 -26.88 21.32
N THR A 74 0.69 -26.53 21.15
CA THR A 74 0.05 -25.96 19.96
C THR A 74 0.50 -24.52 19.68
N SER A 75 1.80 -24.26 19.69
CA SER A 75 2.36 -22.97 19.30
C SER A 75 2.53 -22.94 17.79
N LEU A 76 1.82 -22.00 17.14
CA LEU A 76 2.00 -21.66 15.73
C LEU A 76 3.50 -21.50 15.41
N PRO A 77 4.01 -22.03 14.28
CA PRO A 77 5.33 -21.60 13.83
C PRO A 77 5.26 -20.10 13.57
N ASN A 78 6.13 -19.33 14.22
CA ASN A 78 6.25 -17.88 14.03
C ASN A 78 6.78 -17.61 12.61
N TYR A 79 5.90 -17.70 11.61
CA TYR A 79 6.19 -17.36 10.22
C TYR A 79 6.25 -15.84 10.08
N PHE A 80 7.39 -15.24 10.40
CA PHE A 80 7.66 -13.86 9.98
C PHE A 80 7.78 -13.85 8.45
N LEU A 81 6.76 -13.33 7.79
CA LEU A 81 6.84 -12.94 6.38
C LEU A 81 7.67 -11.66 6.30
N ASN A 82 8.95 -11.77 5.97
CA ASN A 82 9.71 -10.60 5.52
C ASN A 82 9.49 -10.38 4.02
N LEU A 83 8.23 -10.14 3.65
CA LEU A 83 7.84 -10.01 2.25
C LEU A 83 8.39 -8.70 1.67
N THR A 84 8.50 -7.65 2.49
CA THR A 84 9.18 -6.39 2.12
C THR A 84 10.58 -6.62 1.60
N GLU A 85 11.38 -7.49 2.21
CA GLU A 85 12.75 -7.77 1.74
C GLU A 85 12.79 -8.32 0.31
N HIS A 86 11.78 -9.12 -0.05
CA HIS A 86 11.73 -9.85 -1.33
C HIS A 86 10.95 -9.11 -2.42
N LEU A 87 9.90 -8.39 -2.03
CA LEU A 87 8.99 -7.71 -2.96
C LEU A 87 9.38 -6.26 -3.20
N LEU A 88 10.08 -5.59 -2.29
CA LEU A 88 10.35 -4.16 -2.42
C LEU A 88 11.31 -3.87 -3.58
N GLU A 89 10.82 -3.11 -4.55
CA GLU A 89 11.55 -2.70 -5.74
C GLU A 89 11.60 -1.17 -5.88
N PRO A 90 12.77 -0.56 -6.14
CA PRO A 90 14.10 -1.14 -6.04
C PRO A 90 14.44 -1.52 -4.58
N ARG A 91 15.29 -2.54 -4.44
CA ARG A 91 15.77 -3.04 -3.14
C ARG A 91 16.44 -1.94 -2.31
N LYS A 92 16.34 -2.05 -0.98
CA LYS A 92 16.85 -1.07 -0.02
C LYS A 92 18.34 -0.77 -0.20
N GLU A 93 19.15 -1.77 -0.52
CA GLU A 93 20.61 -1.65 -0.69
C GLU A 93 20.93 -0.79 -1.92
N ILE A 94 20.19 -1.00 -3.01
CA ILE A 94 20.34 -0.24 -4.26
C ILE A 94 19.99 1.22 -4.02
N VAL A 95 18.85 1.47 -3.37
CA VAL A 95 18.41 2.84 -3.02
C VAL A 95 19.46 3.53 -2.14
N THR A 96 19.95 2.84 -1.11
CA THR A 96 20.96 3.38 -0.19
C THR A 96 22.26 3.73 -0.91
N LYS A 97 22.73 2.86 -1.81
CA LYS A 97 23.93 3.10 -2.62
C LYS A 97 23.76 4.33 -3.50
N ILE A 98 22.63 4.45 -4.20
CA ILE A 98 22.36 5.58 -5.10
C ILE A 98 22.26 6.90 -4.33
N ILE A 99 21.58 6.91 -3.18
CA ILE A 99 21.46 8.10 -2.32
C ILE A 99 22.86 8.59 -1.90
N LYS A 100 23.74 7.66 -1.49
CA LYS A 100 25.13 7.98 -1.12
C LYS A 100 25.93 8.52 -2.31
N CYS A 101 25.78 7.94 -3.50
CA CYS A 101 26.53 8.33 -4.69
C CYS A 101 26.08 9.66 -5.32
N LEU A 102 24.77 9.96 -5.33
CA LEU A 102 24.20 11.05 -6.14
C LEU A 102 23.81 12.32 -5.36
N LYS A 103 24.06 12.40 -4.05
CA LYS A 103 23.62 13.53 -3.18
C LYS A 103 22.14 13.89 -3.42
N VAL A 104 21.28 12.89 -3.27
CA VAL A 104 19.83 13.00 -3.51
C VAL A 104 19.19 13.98 -2.52
N HIS A 105 18.18 14.73 -2.96
CA HIS A 105 17.47 15.69 -2.11
C HIS A 105 16.78 15.00 -0.93
N ARG A 106 16.89 15.55 0.29
CA ARG A 106 16.35 14.96 1.53
C ARG A 106 14.90 14.47 1.41
N LEU A 107 14.00 15.27 0.84
CA LEU A 107 12.59 14.87 0.65
C LEU A 107 12.39 13.59 -0.18
N LEU A 108 13.31 13.27 -1.09
CA LEU A 108 13.26 12.02 -1.86
C LEU A 108 13.78 10.85 -1.04
N VAL A 109 14.74 11.09 -0.15
CA VAL A 109 15.19 10.12 0.86
C VAL A 109 14.03 9.81 1.82
N ASP A 110 13.40 10.85 2.36
CA ASP A 110 12.21 10.74 3.22
C ASP A 110 11.10 9.93 2.53
N TYR A 111 10.90 10.08 1.21
CA TYR A 111 9.96 9.25 0.43
C TYR A 111 10.34 7.76 0.39
N PHE A 112 11.60 7.42 0.14
CA PHE A 112 12.02 6.02 0.08
C PHE A 112 11.93 5.33 1.45
N GLU A 113 12.16 6.09 2.52
CA GLU A 113 11.99 5.63 3.91
C GLU A 113 10.51 5.45 4.26
N SER A 114 9.67 6.45 3.96
CA SER A 114 8.22 6.40 4.18
C SER A 114 7.56 5.25 3.42
N SER A 115 7.95 5.03 2.15
CA SER A 115 7.43 3.90 1.36
C SER A 115 7.95 2.53 1.85
N LEU A 116 9.12 2.47 2.48
CA LEU A 116 9.58 1.25 3.15
C LEU A 116 8.78 0.99 4.43
N GLU A 117 8.52 2.02 5.24
CA GLU A 117 7.67 1.93 6.44
C GLU A 117 6.25 1.43 6.08
N ALA A 118 5.71 1.91 4.96
CA ALA A 118 4.42 1.45 4.44
C ALA A 118 4.44 -0.06 4.10
N CYS A 119 5.47 -0.55 3.39
CA CYS A 119 5.60 -1.98 3.11
C CYS A 119 5.76 -2.84 4.37
N LEU A 120 6.49 -2.36 5.38
CA LEU A 120 6.62 -3.07 6.66
C LEU A 120 5.29 -3.14 7.42
N CYS A 121 4.44 -2.12 7.28
CA CYS A 121 3.06 -2.17 7.77
C CYS A 121 2.26 -3.26 7.06
N CYS A 122 2.36 -3.33 5.72
CA CYS A 122 1.76 -4.41 4.93
C CYS A 122 2.17 -5.81 5.41
N ASP A 123 3.45 -6.04 5.70
CA ASP A 123 3.94 -7.32 6.27
C ASP A 123 3.26 -7.67 7.60
N THR A 124 3.13 -6.67 8.48
CA THR A 124 2.48 -6.84 9.79
C THR A 124 1.01 -7.24 9.63
N ILE A 125 0.31 -6.64 8.66
CA ILE A 125 -1.10 -6.94 8.40
C ILE A 125 -1.23 -8.34 7.80
N LEU A 126 -0.39 -8.73 6.85
CA LEU A 126 -0.39 -10.09 6.29
C LEU A 126 -0.16 -11.15 7.37
N GLN A 127 0.73 -10.88 8.33
CA GLN A 127 0.93 -11.76 9.48
C GLN A 127 -0.33 -11.84 10.35
N SER A 128 -1.01 -10.71 10.56
CA SER A 128 -2.27 -10.64 11.30
C SER A 128 -3.41 -11.39 10.59
N ILE A 129 -3.50 -11.30 9.26
CA ILE A 129 -4.47 -12.06 8.43
C ILE A 129 -4.27 -13.56 8.63
N ARG A 130 -3.02 -14.04 8.58
CA ARG A 130 -2.71 -15.47 8.77
C ARG A 130 -3.07 -15.95 10.18
N GLN A 131 -2.71 -15.17 11.19
CA GLN A 131 -3.07 -15.48 12.57
C GLN A 131 -4.59 -15.53 12.73
N THR A 132 -5.29 -14.57 12.13
CA THR A 132 -6.76 -14.50 12.15
C THR A 132 -7.35 -15.74 11.49
N ARG A 133 -6.89 -16.13 10.29
CA ARG A 133 -7.33 -17.36 9.61
C ARG A 133 -7.11 -18.62 10.45
N PHE A 134 -5.98 -18.71 11.15
CA PHE A 134 -5.68 -19.85 12.02
C PHE A 134 -6.62 -19.93 13.23
N VAL A 135 -6.77 -18.81 13.96
CA VAL A 135 -7.67 -18.73 15.12
C VAL A 135 -9.10 -19.02 14.68
N TYR A 136 -9.53 -18.38 13.60
CA TYR A 136 -10.83 -18.57 13.01
C TYR A 136 -11.09 -20.02 12.62
N GLY A 137 -10.15 -20.68 11.93
CA GLY A 137 -10.26 -22.08 11.55
C GLY A 137 -10.42 -23.03 12.76
N ARG A 138 -9.77 -22.72 13.88
CA ARG A 138 -9.97 -23.48 15.13
C ARG A 138 -11.37 -23.31 15.69
N VAL A 139 -11.87 -22.07 15.74
CA VAL A 139 -13.22 -21.77 16.23
C VAL A 139 -14.27 -22.42 15.34
N THR A 140 -14.16 -22.28 14.01
CA THR A 140 -15.03 -22.97 13.06
C THR A 140 -15.04 -24.49 13.30
N ASN A 141 -13.87 -25.10 13.49
CA ASN A 141 -13.80 -26.54 13.75
C ASN A 141 -14.49 -26.92 15.08
N ALA A 142 -14.37 -26.10 16.12
CA ALA A 142 -15.07 -26.30 17.39
C ALA A 142 -16.59 -26.19 17.22
N VAL A 143 -17.06 -25.20 16.46
CA VAL A 143 -18.49 -25.01 16.16
C VAL A 143 -19.05 -26.13 15.28
N ASN A 144 -18.29 -26.64 14.31
CA ASN A 144 -18.73 -27.78 13.50
C ASN A 144 -18.90 -29.05 14.34
N LYS A 145 -17.96 -29.33 15.24
CA LYS A 145 -18.08 -30.44 16.22
C LYS A 145 -19.29 -30.25 17.15
N LEU A 146 -19.64 -29.01 17.45
CA LEU A 146 -20.83 -28.67 18.23
C LEU A 146 -22.11 -28.94 17.44
N SER A 147 -22.14 -28.54 16.16
CA SER A 147 -23.24 -28.79 15.23
C SER A 147 -23.54 -30.29 15.09
N GLU A 148 -22.50 -31.11 14.87
CA GLU A 148 -22.64 -32.57 14.78
C GLU A 148 -23.31 -33.16 16.02
N ARG A 149 -23.03 -32.60 17.21
CA ARG A 149 -23.63 -33.07 18.47
C ARG A 149 -25.05 -32.57 18.72
N VAL A 150 -25.37 -31.33 18.33
CA VAL A 150 -26.76 -30.83 18.39
C VAL A 150 -27.70 -31.72 17.57
N VAL A 151 -27.21 -32.28 16.46
CA VAL A 151 -27.95 -33.24 15.64
C VAL A 151 -28.12 -34.59 16.37
N LEU A 152 -27.09 -35.09 17.06
CA LEU A 152 -27.13 -36.39 17.75
C LEU A 152 -27.95 -36.41 19.05
N GLU A 153 -27.98 -35.30 19.81
CA GLU A 153 -28.80 -35.19 21.03
C GLU A 153 -30.31 -35.16 20.73
N TYR A 154 -30.71 -34.99 19.47
CA TYR A 154 -32.10 -35.13 19.03
C TYR A 154 -32.53 -36.60 18.86
N ASP A 155 -31.57 -37.50 18.57
CA ASP A 155 -31.87 -38.88 18.15
C ASP A 155 -31.65 -39.95 19.25
N THR A 156 -30.81 -39.74 20.28
CA THR A 156 -30.58 -40.76 21.32
C THR A 156 -30.15 -40.24 22.70
N ASP A 157 -30.63 -40.90 23.75
CA ASP A 157 -30.48 -40.58 25.18
C ASP A 157 -29.20 -41.20 25.82
N THR A 158 -28.05 -41.09 25.14
CA THR A 158 -26.84 -41.86 25.52
C THR A 158 -25.81 -41.04 26.31
N ASN A 159 -25.62 -41.40 27.58
CA ASN A 159 -24.64 -40.84 28.51
C ASN A 159 -23.44 -41.80 28.70
N MET A 160 -22.20 -41.37 28.45
CA MET A 160 -21.06 -41.49 29.40
C MET A 160 -19.67 -41.09 28.84
N ASP A 161 -19.41 -41.06 27.53
CA ASP A 161 -18.13 -40.56 26.95
C ASP A 161 -18.22 -39.12 26.37
N THR A 162 -19.42 -38.54 26.46
CA THR A 162 -19.81 -37.29 25.80
C THR A 162 -19.25 -36.04 26.49
N ASN A 163 -19.06 -36.08 27.81
CA ASN A 163 -18.74 -34.90 28.63
C ASN A 163 -17.31 -34.37 28.43
N ASN A 164 -16.32 -35.24 28.23
CA ASN A 164 -14.92 -34.83 28.07
C ASN A 164 -14.69 -34.06 26.76
N ASN A 165 -15.37 -34.47 25.69
CA ASN A 165 -15.27 -33.82 24.38
C ASN A 165 -16.04 -32.49 24.31
N ILE A 166 -17.18 -32.39 24.99
CA ILE A 166 -17.93 -31.13 25.11
C ILE A 166 -17.10 -30.10 25.90
N ASN A 167 -16.54 -30.50 27.05
CA ASN A 167 -15.61 -29.67 27.82
C ASN A 167 -14.46 -29.12 26.95
N ALA A 168 -13.91 -29.94 26.03
CA ALA A 168 -12.86 -29.50 25.11
C ALA A 168 -13.34 -28.44 24.11
N ILE A 169 -14.55 -28.57 23.54
CA ILE A 169 -15.15 -27.59 22.62
C ILE A 169 -15.37 -26.25 23.33
N TYR A 170 -15.98 -26.28 24.51
CA TYR A 170 -16.21 -25.06 25.30
C TYR A 170 -14.91 -24.42 25.77
N LYS A 171 -13.88 -25.22 26.09
CA LYS A 171 -12.55 -24.70 26.39
C LYS A 171 -11.92 -23.99 25.19
N GLU A 172 -12.13 -24.50 23.98
CA GLU A 172 -11.67 -23.85 22.74
C GLU A 172 -12.38 -22.49 22.54
N LEU A 173 -13.70 -22.44 22.69
CA LEU A 173 -14.49 -21.20 22.60
C LEU A 173 -14.13 -20.20 23.70
N ALA A 174 -13.99 -20.66 24.95
CA ALA A 174 -13.55 -19.83 26.06
C ALA A 174 -12.14 -19.27 25.83
N SER A 175 -11.23 -20.07 25.24
CA SER A 175 -9.90 -19.58 24.89
C SER A 175 -9.93 -18.48 23.83
N PHE A 176 -10.87 -18.54 22.89
CA PHE A 176 -11.11 -17.51 21.87
C PHE A 176 -11.68 -16.22 22.50
N VAL A 177 -12.64 -16.35 23.41
CA VAL A 177 -13.21 -15.22 24.18
C VAL A 177 -12.15 -14.53 25.03
N LEU A 178 -11.30 -15.31 25.70
CA LEU A 178 -10.23 -14.80 26.56
C LEU A 178 -9.02 -14.26 25.78
N GLN A 179 -8.94 -14.51 24.47
CA GLN A 179 -7.88 -13.98 23.60
C GLN A 179 -8.12 -12.47 23.36
N ASN A 180 -7.77 -11.67 24.37
CA ASN A 180 -7.86 -10.21 24.37
C ASN A 180 -6.71 -9.55 23.57
N ASN A 181 -6.87 -8.25 23.31
CA ASN A 181 -6.04 -7.23 22.64
C ASN A 181 -4.50 -7.24 22.87
N ASN A 182 -3.98 -8.12 23.71
CA ASN A 182 -2.54 -8.28 23.97
C ASN A 182 -1.83 -9.15 22.93
N ASN A 183 -2.54 -9.66 21.92
CA ASN A 183 -1.91 -10.28 20.76
C ASN A 183 -1.24 -9.18 19.91
N PRO A 184 0.09 -9.18 19.73
CA PRO A 184 0.79 -8.21 18.88
C PRO A 184 0.33 -8.24 17.41
N PHE A 185 -0.39 -9.30 17.01
CA PHE A 185 -0.98 -9.51 15.68
C PHE A 185 -2.51 -9.35 15.68
N CYS A 186 -3.09 -8.72 16.71
CA CYS A 186 -4.48 -8.29 16.67
C CYS A 186 -4.63 -7.22 15.59
N LEU A 187 -5.66 -7.36 14.76
CA LEU A 187 -6.00 -6.38 13.72
C LEU A 187 -6.10 -4.96 14.30
N SER A 188 -6.58 -4.81 15.54
CA SER A 188 -6.79 -3.50 16.20
C SER A 188 -5.51 -2.70 16.41
N ASN A 189 -4.40 -3.39 16.73
CA ASN A 189 -3.09 -2.74 16.81
C ASN A 189 -2.64 -2.21 15.44
N ASN A 190 -3.10 -2.81 14.33
CA ASN A 190 -2.81 -2.32 13.00
C ASN A 190 -3.60 -1.03 12.70
N VAL A 191 -4.85 -0.88 13.14
CA VAL A 191 -5.62 0.38 13.02
C VAL A 191 -4.86 1.56 13.62
N ILE A 192 -4.32 1.39 14.83
CA ILE A 192 -3.50 2.43 15.48
C ILE A 192 -2.22 2.71 14.68
N LYS A 193 -1.55 1.65 14.18
CA LYS A 193 -0.37 1.80 13.31
C LYS A 193 -0.69 2.55 12.03
N PHE A 194 -1.84 2.28 11.39
CA PHE A 194 -2.27 2.98 10.17
C PHE A 194 -2.40 4.48 10.42
N HIS A 195 -3.10 4.89 11.47
CA HIS A 195 -3.27 6.31 11.79
C HIS A 195 -1.91 7.01 11.98
N ASN A 196 -1.00 6.40 12.74
CA ASN A 196 0.33 6.95 12.99
C ASN A 196 1.16 7.07 11.70
N ILE A 197 1.11 6.04 10.85
CA ILE A 197 1.82 6.02 9.56
C ILE A 197 1.21 7.05 8.62
N GLN A 198 -0.11 7.12 8.54
CA GLN A 198 -0.85 8.07 7.71
C GLN A 198 -0.52 9.51 8.06
N GLU A 199 -0.50 9.87 9.35
CA GLU A 199 -0.14 11.21 9.81
C GLU A 199 1.28 11.59 9.33
N LYS A 200 2.26 10.71 9.51
CA LYS A 200 3.63 10.92 9.01
C LYS A 200 3.64 11.11 7.49
N HIS A 201 2.88 10.31 6.75
CA HIS A 201 2.79 10.41 5.29
C HIS A 201 2.11 11.72 4.86
N MET A 202 1.09 12.19 5.56
CA MET A 202 0.45 13.49 5.30
C MET A 202 1.43 14.64 5.53
N VAL A 203 2.22 14.61 6.60
CA VAL A 203 3.28 15.60 6.85
C VAL A 203 4.29 15.61 5.71
N LEU A 204 4.73 14.44 5.24
CA LEU A 204 5.65 14.32 4.11
C LEU A 204 5.02 14.85 2.81
N LEU A 205 3.76 14.51 2.53
CA LEU A 205 3.02 14.98 1.36
C LEU A 205 2.93 16.51 1.34
N ASN A 206 2.65 17.13 2.49
CA ASN A 206 2.60 18.59 2.63
C ASN A 206 3.96 19.23 2.35
N ARG A 207 5.06 18.63 2.85
CA ARG A 207 6.43 19.10 2.60
C ARG A 207 6.80 18.97 1.11
N LEU A 208 6.45 17.86 0.47
CA LEU A 208 6.65 17.62 -0.95
C LEU A 208 5.84 18.62 -1.80
N ASN A 209 4.56 18.83 -1.49
CA ASN A 209 3.70 19.79 -2.19
C ASN A 209 4.19 21.22 -2.05
N SER A 210 4.58 21.64 -0.85
CA SER A 210 5.18 22.96 -0.62
C SER A 210 6.44 23.17 -1.46
N LYS A 211 7.32 22.16 -1.51
CA LYS A 211 8.53 22.20 -2.34
C LYS A 211 8.21 22.23 -3.83
N ARG A 212 7.26 21.40 -4.29
CA ARG A 212 6.76 21.34 -5.66
C ARG A 212 6.26 22.71 -6.13
N LEU A 213 5.43 23.36 -5.33
CA LEU A 213 4.91 24.70 -5.61
C LEU A 213 6.02 25.75 -5.69
N LYS A 214 6.99 25.72 -4.76
CA LYS A 214 8.16 26.61 -4.79
C LYS A 214 8.99 26.43 -6.07
N LEU A 215 9.25 25.19 -6.48
CA LEU A 215 9.99 24.89 -7.71
C LEU A 215 9.21 25.33 -8.95
N ARG A 216 7.91 25.05 -9.01
CA ARG A 216 7.03 25.48 -10.10
C ARG A 216 7.07 27.00 -10.30
N ARG A 217 6.99 27.76 -9.21
CA ARG A 217 7.09 29.23 -9.23
C ARG A 217 8.45 29.68 -9.77
N ARG A 218 9.56 29.11 -9.28
CA ARG A 218 10.92 29.43 -9.76
C ARG A 218 11.10 29.15 -11.24
N ILE A 219 10.63 28.00 -11.72
CA ILE A 219 10.69 27.63 -13.13
C ILE A 219 9.88 28.63 -13.97
N ARG A 220 8.65 28.97 -13.55
CA ARG A 220 7.80 29.94 -14.26
C ARG A 220 8.45 31.33 -14.33
N ILE A 221 8.96 31.86 -13.21
CA ILE A 221 9.68 33.15 -13.17
C ILE A 221 10.88 33.11 -14.11
N LYS A 222 11.67 32.03 -14.08
CA LYS A 222 12.84 31.90 -14.97
C LYS A 222 12.46 31.91 -16.46
N ARG A 223 11.37 31.24 -16.84
CA ARG A 223 10.87 31.26 -18.23
C ARG A 223 10.45 32.67 -18.64
N LEU A 224 9.80 33.42 -17.74
CA LEU A 224 9.42 34.82 -17.97
C LEU A 224 10.65 35.71 -18.13
N CYS A 225 11.64 35.62 -17.23
CA CYS A 225 12.89 36.38 -17.34
C CYS A 225 13.65 36.08 -18.64
N LYS A 226 13.64 34.82 -19.09
CA LYS A 226 14.25 34.46 -20.40
C LYS A 226 13.52 35.11 -21.57
N LYS A 227 12.18 35.13 -21.56
CA LYS A 227 11.38 35.79 -22.60
C LYS A 227 11.63 37.29 -22.66
N VAL A 228 11.56 37.95 -21.50
CA VAL A 228 11.76 39.41 -21.39
C VAL A 228 13.21 39.78 -21.73
N GLY A 229 14.20 39.03 -21.23
CA GLY A 229 15.60 39.26 -21.56
C GLY A 229 15.91 39.08 -23.05
N GLY A 230 15.27 38.11 -23.71
CA GLY A 230 15.38 37.94 -25.16
C GLY A 230 14.85 39.15 -25.94
N ILE A 231 13.67 39.65 -25.56
CA ILE A 231 13.08 40.87 -26.16
C ILE A 231 13.98 42.09 -25.90
N GLY A 232 14.47 42.25 -24.67
CA GLY A 232 15.36 43.36 -24.30
C GLY A 232 16.67 43.36 -25.08
N LEU A 233 17.26 42.19 -25.35
CA LEU A 233 18.45 42.08 -26.19
C LEU A 233 18.19 42.55 -27.62
N ILE A 234 17.08 42.13 -28.23
CA ILE A 234 16.69 42.54 -29.58
C ILE A 234 16.51 44.07 -29.63
N VAL A 235 15.77 44.64 -28.68
CA VAL A 235 15.54 46.09 -28.60
C VAL A 235 16.86 46.84 -28.39
N SER A 236 17.75 46.36 -27.51
CA SER A 236 19.04 47.02 -27.28
C SER A 236 19.93 47.01 -28.53
N GLN A 237 19.88 45.94 -29.32
CA GLN A 237 20.68 45.81 -30.52
C GLN A 237 20.14 46.67 -31.65
N THR A 238 18.81 46.81 -31.80
CA THR A 238 18.22 47.74 -32.77
C THR A 238 18.49 49.18 -32.38
N THR A 239 18.34 49.56 -31.11
CA THR A 239 18.66 50.91 -30.64
C THR A 239 20.14 51.25 -30.83
N LEU A 240 21.06 50.33 -30.54
CA LEU A 240 22.49 50.53 -30.74
C LEU A 240 22.83 50.73 -32.23
N LEU A 241 22.24 49.92 -33.12
CA LEU A 241 22.43 50.07 -34.57
C LEU A 241 21.95 51.42 -35.08
N VAL A 242 20.76 51.86 -34.65
CA VAL A 242 20.21 53.17 -35.02
C VAL A 242 21.09 54.30 -34.52
N ALA A 243 21.54 54.26 -33.26
CA ALA A 243 22.45 55.26 -32.71
C ALA A 243 23.77 55.34 -33.49
N LEU A 244 24.37 54.19 -33.83
CA LEU A 244 25.58 54.14 -34.66
C LEU A 244 25.38 54.75 -36.05
N LEU A 245 24.22 54.53 -36.68
CA LEU A 245 23.89 55.16 -37.96
C LEU A 245 23.80 56.69 -37.83
N PHE A 246 23.08 57.21 -36.83
CA PHE A 246 23.01 58.65 -36.57
C PHE A 246 24.40 59.27 -36.36
N PHE A 247 25.27 58.63 -35.55
CA PHE A 247 26.64 59.10 -35.38
C PHE A 247 27.43 59.08 -36.69
N ALA A 248 27.29 58.05 -37.52
CA ALA A 248 27.98 58.00 -38.82
C ALA A 248 27.56 59.14 -39.75
N PHE A 249 26.26 59.50 -39.78
CA PHE A 249 25.75 60.63 -40.57
C PHE A 249 26.21 61.99 -40.02
N HIS A 250 26.34 62.15 -38.71
CA HIS A 250 26.77 63.41 -38.08
C HIS A 250 28.30 63.56 -37.93
N SER A 251 29.09 62.51 -38.22
CA SER A 251 30.56 62.50 -38.05
C SER A 251 31.37 63.27 -39.10
N ILE A 252 30.77 64.20 -39.86
CA ILE A 252 31.57 65.28 -40.47
C ILE A 252 32.09 66.23 -39.36
N ILE A 253 31.53 66.19 -38.14
CA ILE A 253 32.03 66.94 -37.00
C ILE A 253 32.37 65.95 -35.87
N GLY A 254 33.66 65.66 -35.68
CA GLY A 254 34.15 65.01 -34.45
C GLY A 254 34.92 63.70 -34.60
N LEU A 255 35.87 63.63 -35.54
CA LEU A 255 36.94 62.64 -35.54
C LEU A 255 37.92 62.90 -34.37
N ALA A 256 37.54 62.58 -33.12
CA ALA A 256 38.46 62.72 -31.97
C ALA A 256 38.18 61.84 -30.73
N ALA A 257 37.12 61.03 -30.67
CA ALA A 257 36.79 60.26 -29.45
C ALA A 257 36.74 58.72 -29.64
N ALA A 258 37.42 58.19 -30.66
CA ALA A 258 37.21 56.84 -31.16
C ALA A 258 37.66 55.63 -30.30
N PRO A 259 38.56 55.68 -29.28
CA PRO A 259 39.01 54.42 -28.65
C PRO A 259 38.38 54.02 -27.29
N TYR A 260 37.47 54.78 -26.66
CA TYR A 260 37.06 54.45 -25.28
C TYR A 260 35.84 53.54 -25.09
N VAL A 261 35.03 53.27 -26.13
CA VAL A 261 33.73 52.56 -25.96
C VAL A 261 33.82 51.04 -26.22
N VAL A 262 34.93 50.54 -26.78
CA VAL A 262 35.05 49.13 -27.21
C VAL A 262 35.40 48.18 -26.04
N GLY A 263 35.88 48.69 -24.90
CA GLY A 263 36.33 47.87 -23.76
C GLY A 263 35.21 47.27 -22.89
N GLY A 264 33.97 47.79 -22.95
CA GLY A 264 32.91 47.47 -22.00
C GLY A 264 32.09 46.19 -22.31
N PHE A 265 32.05 45.75 -23.56
CA PHE A 265 31.11 44.70 -23.97
C PHE A 265 31.66 43.26 -23.94
N LEU A 266 32.99 43.07 -23.91
CA LEU A 266 33.60 41.73 -23.86
C LEU A 266 33.55 41.05 -22.47
N GLY A 267 33.27 41.78 -21.40
CA GLY A 267 33.23 41.25 -20.03
C GLY A 267 31.99 40.40 -19.69
N LEU A 268 30.90 40.50 -20.46
CA LEU A 268 29.61 39.89 -20.13
C LEU A 268 29.46 38.43 -20.59
N MET A 269 30.33 37.92 -21.46
CA MET A 269 30.17 36.59 -22.06
C MET A 269 30.82 35.43 -21.28
N LYS A 270 31.53 35.66 -20.17
CA LYS A 270 32.20 34.58 -19.40
C LYS A 270 31.31 33.88 -18.35
N LYS A 271 30.05 34.27 -18.14
CA LYS A 271 29.15 33.64 -17.13
C LYS A 271 28.08 32.68 -17.71
N LYS A 272 28.16 32.31 -18.99
CA LYS A 272 27.14 31.47 -19.66
C LYS A 272 27.07 30.03 -19.12
N LYS A 273 28.18 29.44 -18.66
CA LYS A 273 28.23 28.04 -18.17
C LYS A 273 27.58 27.82 -16.79
N ARG A 274 27.52 28.83 -15.90
CA ARG A 274 26.92 28.68 -14.55
C ARG A 274 25.38 28.75 -14.56
N PHE A 275 24.78 29.55 -15.45
CA PHE A 275 23.32 29.76 -15.49
C PHE A 275 22.52 28.63 -16.14
N VAL A 276 23.11 27.91 -17.10
CA VAL A 276 22.48 26.76 -17.79
C VAL A 276 22.40 25.55 -16.86
N LYS A 277 23.47 25.26 -16.10
CA LYS A 277 23.54 24.15 -15.14
C LYS A 277 22.48 24.26 -14.03
N TYR A 278 22.14 25.48 -13.63
CA TYR A 278 21.13 25.74 -12.58
C TYR A 278 19.68 25.67 -13.08
N SER A 279 19.38 25.85 -14.39
CA SER A 279 18.01 25.66 -14.92
C SER A 279 17.59 24.21 -14.86
N THR A 280 18.42 23.35 -15.42
CA THR A 280 18.10 21.93 -15.60
C THR A 280 17.95 21.24 -14.24
N CYS A 281 18.68 21.71 -13.22
CA CYS A 281 18.59 21.18 -11.86
C CYS A 281 17.22 21.45 -11.20
N SER A 282 16.61 22.63 -11.40
CA SER A 282 15.31 22.94 -10.78
C SER A 282 14.14 22.21 -11.46
N GLU A 283 14.20 22.05 -12.78
CA GLU A 283 13.20 21.30 -13.54
C GLU A 283 13.26 19.81 -13.21
N LYS A 284 14.46 19.22 -13.18
CA LYS A 284 14.64 17.81 -12.74
C LYS A 284 14.16 17.55 -11.33
N LEU A 285 14.55 18.42 -10.39
CA LEU A 285 14.09 18.29 -9.02
C LEU A 285 12.57 18.46 -8.90
N TYR A 286 11.95 19.26 -9.79
CA TYR A 286 10.50 19.37 -9.83
C TYR A 286 9.84 18.05 -10.24
N GLU A 287 10.32 17.40 -11.30
CA GLU A 287 9.78 16.09 -11.73
C GLU A 287 9.97 15.02 -10.66
N GLN A 288 11.16 14.93 -10.05
CA GLN A 288 11.43 14.01 -8.95
C GLN A 288 10.48 14.22 -7.76
N ILE A 289 10.28 15.47 -7.36
CA ILE A 289 9.38 15.81 -6.24
C ILE A 289 7.92 15.55 -6.61
N ASP A 290 7.52 15.76 -7.88
CA ASP A 290 6.17 15.48 -8.36
C ASP A 290 5.86 13.98 -8.34
N VAL A 291 6.79 13.15 -8.83
CA VAL A 291 6.67 11.68 -8.76
C VAL A 291 6.59 11.21 -7.32
N ALA A 292 7.47 11.71 -6.43
CA ALA A 292 7.43 11.38 -5.02
C ALA A 292 6.10 11.79 -4.36
N ALA A 293 5.59 13.00 -4.65
CA ALA A 293 4.32 13.48 -4.10
C ALA A 293 3.13 12.61 -4.53
N LYS A 294 3.08 12.21 -5.81
CA LYS A 294 2.07 11.26 -6.32
C LYS A 294 2.19 9.91 -5.63
N GLY A 295 3.40 9.41 -5.44
CA GLY A 295 3.65 8.16 -4.73
C GLY A 295 3.15 8.19 -3.28
N VAL A 296 3.46 9.24 -2.52
CA VAL A 296 2.96 9.39 -1.13
C VAL A 296 1.43 9.48 -1.10
N TYR A 297 0.82 10.20 -2.03
CA TYR A 297 -0.64 10.30 -2.12
C TYR A 297 -1.29 8.93 -2.33
N ILE A 298 -0.74 8.10 -3.23
CA ILE A 298 -1.22 6.74 -3.46
C ILE A 298 -1.10 5.90 -2.19
N VAL A 299 0.04 5.95 -1.50
CA VAL A 299 0.25 5.20 -0.25
C VAL A 299 -0.76 5.60 0.83
N ILE A 300 -1.04 6.91 0.99
CA ILE A 300 -2.05 7.37 1.95
C ILE A 300 -3.41 6.75 1.63
N ASN A 301 -3.82 6.78 0.36
CA ASN A 301 -5.11 6.24 -0.06
C ASN A 301 -5.21 4.71 0.09
N ASP A 302 -4.14 3.98 -0.21
CA ASP A 302 -4.08 2.53 0.00
C ASP A 302 -4.17 2.21 1.50
N MET A 303 -3.46 2.95 2.36
CA MET A 303 -3.53 2.81 3.82
C MET A 303 -4.93 3.12 4.38
N ASP A 304 -5.59 4.16 3.88
CA ASP A 304 -6.98 4.48 4.24
C ASP A 304 -7.97 3.37 3.84
N THR A 305 -7.71 2.72 2.71
CA THR A 305 -8.54 1.61 2.23
C THR A 305 -8.32 0.37 3.10
N MET A 306 -7.06 0.01 3.34
CA MET A 306 -6.70 -1.10 4.23
C MET A 306 -7.19 -0.89 5.66
N SER A 307 -7.09 0.32 6.21
CA SER A 307 -7.57 0.62 7.56
C SER A 307 -9.07 0.39 7.70
N ARG A 308 -9.87 0.71 6.67
CA ARG A 308 -11.32 0.45 6.66
C ARG A 308 -11.64 -1.04 6.55
N MET A 309 -10.91 -1.76 5.70
CA MET A 309 -11.04 -3.22 5.57
C MET A 309 -10.67 -3.94 6.87
N VAL A 310 -9.58 -3.53 7.52
CA VAL A 310 -9.12 -4.07 8.81
C VAL A 310 -10.14 -3.80 9.91
N LYS A 311 -10.68 -2.57 9.99
CA LYS A 311 -11.76 -2.24 10.94
C LYS A 311 -13.00 -3.11 10.74
N ARG A 312 -13.45 -3.31 9.49
CA ARG A 312 -14.57 -4.20 9.18
C ARG A 312 -14.32 -5.62 9.69
N LEU A 313 -13.11 -6.15 9.48
CA LEU A 313 -12.74 -7.48 9.97
C LEU A 313 -12.67 -7.56 11.50
N GLU A 314 -12.25 -6.49 12.19
CA GLU A 314 -12.29 -6.41 13.65
C GLU A 314 -13.70 -6.45 14.20
N ASP A 315 -14.61 -5.67 13.60
CA ASP A 315 -16.02 -5.63 14.00
C ASP A 315 -16.64 -7.04 13.88
N GLU A 316 -16.31 -7.78 12.80
CA GLU A 316 -16.73 -9.18 12.63
C GLU A 316 -16.09 -10.11 13.68
N VAL A 317 -14.79 -9.98 13.96
CA VAL A 317 -14.13 -10.81 15.00
C VAL A 317 -14.73 -10.55 16.39
N GLU A 318 -15.09 -9.30 16.70
CA GLU A 318 -15.74 -8.94 17.95
C GLU A 318 -17.14 -9.54 18.04
N HIS A 319 -17.95 -9.42 16.98
CA HIS A 319 -19.26 -10.07 16.90
C HIS A 319 -19.16 -11.57 17.17
N TRP A 320 -18.18 -12.23 16.54
CA TRP A 320 -17.94 -13.67 16.75
C TRP A 320 -17.53 -13.99 18.18
N ARG A 321 -16.79 -13.09 18.83
CA ARG A 321 -16.41 -13.23 20.22
C ARG A 321 -17.63 -13.12 21.13
N GLU A 322 -18.54 -12.19 20.87
CA GLU A 322 -19.79 -12.05 21.61
C GLU A 322 -20.66 -13.31 21.47
N VAL A 323 -20.82 -13.86 20.27
CA VAL A 323 -21.59 -15.10 20.04
C VAL A 323 -20.94 -16.29 20.75
N ALA A 324 -19.61 -16.41 20.71
CA ALA A 324 -18.87 -17.43 21.46
C ALA A 324 -19.01 -17.27 22.97
N ASP A 325 -19.00 -16.04 23.48
CA ASP A 325 -19.16 -15.74 24.90
C ASP A 325 -20.56 -16.09 25.41
N ILE A 326 -21.61 -15.84 24.61
CA ILE A 326 -22.97 -16.33 24.89
C ILE A 326 -22.97 -17.86 25.04
N CYS A 327 -22.31 -18.58 24.13
CA CYS A 327 -22.19 -20.03 24.22
C CYS A 327 -21.51 -20.44 25.54
N VAL A 328 -20.34 -19.86 25.85
CA VAL A 328 -19.53 -20.20 27.03
C VAL A 328 -20.26 -19.89 28.34
N LYS A 329 -20.93 -18.74 28.47
CA LYS A 329 -21.67 -18.33 29.68
C LYS A 329 -22.86 -19.24 29.98
N ASN A 330 -23.47 -19.81 28.95
CA ASN A 330 -24.61 -20.72 29.10
C ASN A 330 -24.17 -22.19 29.23
N TYR A 331 -22.86 -22.45 29.28
CA TYR A 331 -22.34 -23.78 29.51
C TYR A 331 -22.68 -24.27 30.93
N GLY A 332 -23.43 -25.37 31.04
CA GLY A 332 -23.79 -25.98 32.32
C GLY A 332 -24.94 -25.30 33.07
N ASN A 333 -25.54 -24.24 32.53
CA ASN A 333 -26.61 -23.47 33.16
C ASN A 333 -27.90 -23.54 32.32
N GLY A 334 -28.69 -24.61 32.51
CA GLY A 334 -29.98 -24.78 31.81
C GLY A 334 -30.52 -26.22 31.82
N ASN A 335 -31.83 -26.37 31.67
CA ASN A 335 -32.44 -27.65 31.30
C ASN A 335 -32.01 -28.02 29.85
N GLY A 336 -31.96 -29.31 29.53
CA GLY A 336 -31.38 -29.80 28.25
C GLY A 336 -31.92 -29.10 26.99
N LYS A 337 -33.20 -28.68 27.01
CA LYS A 337 -33.86 -27.96 25.91
C LYS A 337 -33.30 -26.54 25.69
N GLY A 338 -33.17 -25.72 26.74
CA GLY A 338 -32.65 -24.35 26.61
C GLY A 338 -31.20 -24.31 26.12
N ARG A 339 -30.39 -25.31 26.55
CA ARG A 339 -29.01 -25.49 26.07
C ARG A 339 -28.97 -25.78 24.57
N CYS A 340 -29.79 -26.71 24.07
CA CYS A 340 -29.83 -27.04 22.64
C CYS A 340 -30.27 -25.85 21.77
N GLU A 341 -31.19 -25.01 22.24
CA GLU A 341 -31.63 -23.81 21.50
C GLU A 341 -30.50 -22.78 21.33
N ILE A 342 -29.74 -22.51 22.40
CA ILE A 342 -28.58 -21.61 22.37
C ILE A 342 -27.50 -22.16 21.44
N LEU A 343 -27.20 -23.46 21.54
CA LEU A 343 -26.23 -24.11 20.66
C LEU A 343 -26.62 -24.01 19.19
N ARG A 344 -27.90 -24.21 18.88
CA ARG A 344 -28.41 -24.09 17.50
C ARG A 344 -28.33 -22.66 16.98
N MET A 345 -28.59 -21.67 17.83
CA MET A 345 -28.43 -20.25 17.48
C MET A 345 -26.96 -19.93 17.15
N VAL A 346 -26.04 -20.34 18.01
CA VAL A 346 -24.59 -20.14 17.83
C VAL A 346 -24.12 -20.81 16.54
N VAL A 347 -24.46 -22.08 16.31
CA VAL A 347 -24.07 -22.81 15.09
C VAL A 347 -24.58 -22.11 13.83
N ARG A 348 -25.84 -21.64 13.83
CA ARG A 348 -26.42 -20.93 12.69
C ARG A 348 -25.67 -19.63 12.40
N GLU A 349 -25.49 -18.80 13.41
CA GLU A 349 -24.85 -17.49 13.28
C GLU A 349 -23.41 -17.62 12.74
N PHE A 350 -22.65 -18.56 13.27
CA PHE A 350 -21.29 -18.84 12.81
C PHE A 350 -21.24 -19.31 11.35
N HIS A 351 -22.20 -20.14 10.93
CA HIS A 351 -22.24 -20.65 9.56
C HIS A 351 -22.67 -19.56 8.56
N ASP A 352 -23.61 -18.69 8.95
CA ASP A 352 -24.13 -17.62 8.10
C ASP A 352 -23.05 -16.55 7.82
N CYS A 353 -22.21 -16.23 8.80
CA CYS A 353 -21.15 -15.23 8.65
C CYS A 353 -19.84 -15.79 8.04
N GLN A 354 -19.70 -17.11 7.89
CA GLN A 354 -18.39 -17.70 7.67
C GLN A 354 -17.74 -17.37 6.33
N THR A 355 -18.51 -17.54 5.25
CA THR A 355 -18.00 -17.31 3.90
C THR A 355 -17.67 -15.84 3.69
N GLN A 356 -18.56 -14.95 4.13
CA GLN A 356 -18.35 -13.51 4.08
C GLN A 356 -17.05 -13.10 4.77
N PHE A 357 -16.78 -13.58 5.99
CA PHE A 357 -15.56 -13.23 6.71
C PHE A 357 -14.28 -13.66 5.98
N LEU A 358 -14.27 -14.89 5.44
CA LEU A 358 -13.13 -15.39 4.69
C LEU A 358 -12.90 -14.62 3.38
N ASP A 359 -13.98 -14.25 2.68
CA ASP A 359 -13.92 -13.42 1.48
C ASP A 359 -13.37 -12.03 1.80
N GLN A 360 -13.76 -11.43 2.93
CA GLN A 360 -13.22 -10.13 3.38
C GLN A 360 -11.72 -10.20 3.73
N LEU A 361 -11.26 -11.32 4.33
CA LEU A 361 -9.84 -11.54 4.60
C LEU A 361 -9.02 -11.71 3.31
N GLU A 362 -9.58 -12.42 2.32
CA GLU A 362 -8.98 -12.56 0.99
C GLU A 362 -8.90 -11.20 0.29
N GLU A 363 -9.99 -10.43 0.28
CA GLU A 363 -10.02 -9.08 -0.31
C GLU A 363 -8.94 -8.16 0.28
N LEU A 364 -8.76 -8.18 1.61
CA LEU A 364 -7.70 -7.41 2.27
C LEU A 364 -6.30 -7.86 1.83
N GLU A 365 -6.06 -9.18 1.76
CA GLU A 365 -4.77 -9.71 1.30
C GLU A 365 -4.47 -9.30 -0.15
N GLU A 366 -5.46 -9.42 -1.03
CA GLU A 366 -5.33 -9.00 -2.44
C GLU A 366 -5.01 -7.50 -2.55
N HIS A 367 -5.68 -6.67 -1.74
CA HIS A 367 -5.43 -5.24 -1.71
C HIS A 367 -4.00 -4.89 -1.20
N ILE A 368 -3.48 -5.66 -0.25
CA ILE A 368 -2.09 -5.49 0.22
C ILE A 368 -1.10 -5.75 -0.92
N TYR A 369 -1.33 -6.78 -1.75
CA TYR A 369 -0.48 -7.05 -2.91
C TYR A 369 -0.56 -5.94 -3.97
N LEU A 370 -1.75 -5.35 -4.18
CA LEU A 370 -1.88 -4.13 -5.00
C LEU A 370 -1.07 -2.97 -4.42
N CYS A 371 -1.11 -2.75 -3.11
CA CYS A 371 -0.34 -1.69 -2.45
C CYS A 371 1.17 -1.87 -2.66
N PHE A 372 1.69 -3.10 -2.54
CA PHE A 372 3.09 -3.38 -2.88
C PHE A 372 3.42 -3.01 -4.34
N LEU A 373 2.53 -3.33 -5.29
CA LEU A 373 2.73 -3.01 -6.69
C LEU A 373 2.74 -1.50 -6.96
N THR A 374 1.81 -0.75 -6.36
CA THR A 374 1.71 0.71 -6.52
C THR A 374 2.92 1.41 -5.90
N ILE A 375 3.37 0.96 -4.73
CA ILE A 375 4.61 1.44 -4.08
C ILE A 375 5.81 1.16 -4.96
N ASN A 376 6.00 -0.09 -5.42
CA ASN A 376 7.13 -0.49 -6.25
C ASN A 376 7.17 0.26 -7.58
N ARG A 377 6.01 0.47 -8.21
CA ARG A 377 5.90 1.28 -9.42
C ARG A 377 6.37 2.71 -9.15
N SER A 378 5.87 3.35 -8.09
CA SER A 378 6.21 4.72 -7.74
C SER A 378 7.70 4.87 -7.39
N ARG A 379 8.26 3.93 -6.64
CA ARG A 379 9.70 3.87 -6.31
C ARG A 379 10.58 3.70 -7.54
N ARG A 380 10.20 2.84 -8.50
CA ARG A 380 10.94 2.66 -9.76
C ARG A 380 10.90 3.91 -10.63
N LEU A 381 9.72 4.55 -10.76
CA LEU A 381 9.58 5.81 -11.49
C LEU A 381 10.47 6.90 -10.88
N LEU A 382 10.47 7.05 -9.55
CA LEU A 382 11.34 8.03 -8.90
C LEU A 382 12.83 7.69 -9.11
N MET A 383 13.18 6.40 -9.06
CA MET A 383 14.56 5.97 -9.30
C MET A 383 15.03 6.29 -10.72
N GLN A 384 14.15 6.11 -11.71
CA GLN A 384 14.41 6.52 -13.09
C GLN A 384 14.64 8.03 -13.16
N GLU A 385 13.79 8.86 -12.55
CA GLU A 385 13.98 10.33 -12.52
C GLU A 385 15.26 10.78 -11.79
N ILE A 386 15.72 10.02 -10.78
CA ILE A 386 16.97 10.31 -10.07
C ILE A 386 18.19 9.96 -10.93
N THR A 387 18.11 8.86 -11.68
CA THR A 387 19.23 8.33 -12.47
C THR A 387 19.28 8.86 -13.90
N HIS A 388 18.17 9.41 -14.40
CA HIS A 388 18.07 9.98 -15.74
C HIS A 388 18.90 11.27 -15.85
N LYS A 389 19.90 11.24 -16.73
CA LYS A 389 20.98 12.23 -16.80
C LYS A 389 20.64 13.55 -17.45
#